data_AF-A0A6D0IHP2-F1
#
_entry.id   AF-A0A6D0IHP2-F1
#
_cell.length_a   1.000
_cell.length_b   1.000
_cell.length_c   1.000
_cell.angle_alpha   90.00
_cell.angle_beta   90.00
_cell.angle_gamma   90.00
#
_symmetry.space_group_name_H-M   'P 1'
#
loop_
_entity.id
_entity.type
_entity.pdbx_description
1 polymer ?
#
loop_
_entity_poly.entity_id
_entity_poly.type
_entity_poly.pdbx_seq_one_letter_code
_entity_poly.pdbx_strand_id
1 'polypeptide(L)'
;MHPRFQTAFAQLADNLQSALEPILADKYFPALLTGEQVSSLKSATGLDEDALAFALLPLAAACARTPLSNFNVGAIARGVSGTWYFGANMEFIGATMQQTVHAEQSAISHAWLSGEKALAAITVNYTPCGHCRQFMNELNSGLDLRIHLPGREAHALRDYLPDAFGPKDLEIKTLLMDEQDHGYALTGDALSQAAIA
;
A
#
# COMPACT_ATOMS: atom_id res chain seq x y z
N MET A 1 -8.88 7.51 -18.12
CA MET A 1 -9.09 6.48 -17.10
C MET A 1 -8.94 5.07 -17.65
N HIS A 2 -8.07 4.27 -17.03
CA HIS A 2 -7.89 2.85 -17.35
C HIS A 2 -9.18 2.05 -17.01
N PRO A 3 -9.64 1.11 -17.86
CA PRO A 3 -10.90 0.37 -17.66
C PRO A 3 -11.09 -0.27 -16.28
N ARG A 4 -10.01 -0.83 -15.70
CA ARG A 4 -10.01 -1.40 -14.34
C ARG A 4 -10.68 -0.53 -13.28
N PHE A 5 -10.57 0.80 -13.37
CA PHE A 5 -11.11 1.71 -12.37
C PHE A 5 -12.56 2.11 -12.62
N GLN A 6 -13.12 1.88 -13.80
CA GLN A 6 -14.44 2.42 -14.18
C GLN A 6 -15.56 1.99 -13.21
N THR A 7 -15.63 0.71 -12.87
CA THR A 7 -16.66 0.19 -11.94
C THR A 7 -16.49 0.76 -10.53
N ALA A 8 -15.26 0.79 -10.01
CA ALA A 8 -14.96 1.33 -8.69
C ALA A 8 -15.22 2.85 -8.62
N PHE A 9 -14.83 3.58 -9.67
CA PHE A 9 -15.03 5.02 -9.78
C PHE A 9 -16.51 5.42 -9.79
N ALA A 10 -17.35 4.68 -10.52
CA ALA A 10 -18.78 4.94 -10.60
C ALA A 10 -19.53 4.75 -9.26
N GLN A 11 -18.91 4.13 -8.26
CA GLN A 11 -19.46 3.93 -6.91
C GLN A 11 -19.05 5.01 -5.92
N LEU A 12 -18.15 5.92 -6.29
CA LEU A 12 -17.69 7.01 -5.42
C LEU A 12 -18.73 8.13 -5.35
N ALA A 13 -18.66 8.96 -4.31
CA ALA A 13 -19.49 10.17 -4.22
C ALA A 13 -19.13 11.17 -5.33
N ASP A 14 -20.11 11.91 -5.83
CA ASP A 14 -19.94 12.81 -7.00
C ASP A 14 -18.80 13.81 -6.84
N ASN A 15 -18.66 14.41 -5.65
CA ASN A 15 -17.58 15.36 -5.35
C ASN A 15 -16.20 14.71 -5.41
N LEU A 16 -16.08 13.46 -4.94
CA LEU A 16 -14.85 12.68 -5.01
C LEU A 16 -14.55 12.24 -6.45
N GLN A 17 -15.58 11.86 -7.22
CA GLN A 17 -15.44 11.56 -8.65
C GLN A 17 -14.87 12.75 -9.41
N SER A 18 -15.48 13.93 -9.29
CA SER A 18 -15.02 15.14 -9.98
C SER A 18 -13.59 15.52 -9.61
N ALA A 19 -13.20 15.35 -8.34
CA ALA A 19 -11.85 15.67 -7.89
C ALA A 19 -10.79 14.64 -8.34
N LEU A 20 -11.18 13.36 -8.49
CA LEU A 20 -10.29 12.28 -8.94
C LEU A 20 -10.17 12.17 -10.46
N GLU A 21 -11.19 12.60 -11.21
CA GLU A 21 -11.22 12.49 -12.67
C GLU A 21 -9.93 12.98 -13.35
N PRO A 22 -9.38 14.18 -13.07
CA PRO A 22 -8.15 14.62 -13.71
C PRO A 22 -6.93 13.76 -13.34
N ILE A 23 -6.91 13.17 -12.15
CA ILE A 23 -5.82 12.30 -11.68
C ILE A 23 -5.88 10.95 -12.40
N LEU A 24 -7.07 10.35 -12.43
CA LEU A 24 -7.30 9.05 -13.07
C LEU A 24 -7.42 9.15 -14.60
N ALA A 25 -7.49 10.35 -15.16
CA ALA A 25 -7.45 10.58 -16.60
C ALA A 25 -6.13 10.11 -17.22
N ASP A 26 -5.02 10.18 -16.46
CA ASP A 26 -3.72 9.67 -16.88
C ASP A 26 -3.82 8.20 -17.30
N LYS A 27 -3.36 7.92 -18.54
CA LYS A 27 -3.33 6.58 -19.12
C LYS A 27 -2.45 5.64 -18.29
N TYR A 28 -1.40 6.17 -17.67
CA TYR A 28 -0.43 5.45 -16.87
C TYR A 28 -0.47 5.89 -15.41
N PHE A 29 -1.67 6.17 -14.89
CA PHE A 29 -1.87 6.46 -13.47
C PHE A 29 -1.09 5.45 -12.60
N PRO A 30 -0.09 5.91 -11.82
CA PRO A 30 0.88 5.04 -11.16
C PRO A 30 0.33 4.30 -9.94
N ALA A 31 -0.98 4.40 -9.66
CA ALA A 31 -1.60 3.85 -8.46
C ALA A 31 -1.02 4.43 -7.16
N LEU A 32 -0.63 5.71 -7.20
CA LEU A 32 -0.27 6.50 -6.02
C LEU A 32 -0.88 7.90 -6.12
N LEU A 33 -1.03 8.57 -4.98
CA LEU A 33 -1.48 9.96 -4.87
C LEU A 33 -0.42 10.75 -4.10
N THR A 34 0.07 11.86 -4.68
CA THR A 34 1.01 12.74 -3.99
C THR A 34 0.33 13.44 -2.80
N GLY A 35 1.13 13.92 -1.83
CA GLY A 35 0.59 14.69 -0.71
C GLY A 35 -0.24 15.91 -1.12
N GLU A 36 0.11 16.56 -2.24
CA GLU A 36 -0.67 17.66 -2.82
C GLU A 36 -2.01 17.19 -3.38
N GLN A 37 -2.03 16.07 -4.10
CA GLN A 37 -3.26 15.46 -4.60
C GLN A 37 -4.17 15.03 -3.45
N VAL A 38 -3.63 14.38 -2.41
CA VAL A 38 -4.37 14.02 -1.20
C VAL A 38 -4.97 15.26 -0.53
N SER A 39 -4.19 16.32 -0.37
CA SER A 39 -4.66 17.59 0.22
C SER A 39 -5.78 18.24 -0.58
N SER A 40 -5.67 18.18 -1.91
CA SER A 40 -6.68 18.70 -2.84
C SER A 40 -7.99 17.88 -2.76
N LEU A 41 -7.88 16.55 -2.71
CA LEU A 41 -9.02 15.65 -2.55
C LEU A 41 -9.73 15.87 -1.20
N LYS A 42 -8.99 16.03 -0.10
CA LYS A 42 -9.55 16.37 1.23
C LYS A 42 -10.32 17.69 1.18
N SER A 43 -9.73 18.71 0.56
CA SER A 43 -10.35 20.03 0.42
C SER A 43 -11.63 20.01 -0.42
N ALA A 44 -11.63 19.25 -1.52
CA ALA A 44 -12.78 19.14 -2.42
C ALA A 44 -13.93 18.32 -1.82
N THR A 45 -13.62 17.34 -0.96
CA THR A 45 -14.62 16.42 -0.41
C THR A 45 -15.09 16.78 0.99
N GLY A 46 -14.29 17.56 1.74
CA GLY A 46 -14.49 17.80 3.17
C GLY A 46 -14.21 16.58 4.05
N LEU A 47 -13.71 15.48 3.48
CA LEU A 47 -13.34 14.29 4.22
C LEU A 47 -12.02 14.51 4.96
N ASP A 48 -11.94 13.99 6.18
CA ASP A 48 -10.65 13.79 6.82
C ASP A 48 -9.83 12.71 6.12
N GLU A 49 -8.63 12.50 6.62
CA GLU A 49 -7.65 11.62 5.99
C GLU A 49 -8.07 10.14 6.00
N ASP A 50 -8.71 9.71 7.08
CA ASP A 50 -9.11 8.33 7.26
C ASP A 50 -10.35 8.02 6.41
N ALA A 51 -11.33 8.90 6.45
CA ALA A 51 -12.54 8.80 5.65
C ALA A 51 -12.22 8.82 4.15
N LEU A 52 -11.28 9.67 3.72
CA LEU A 52 -10.82 9.68 2.33
C LEU A 52 -10.11 8.36 1.97
N ALA A 53 -9.21 7.85 2.81
CA ALA A 53 -8.52 6.59 2.54
C ALA A 53 -9.52 5.42 2.40
N PHE A 54 -10.54 5.35 3.27
CA PHE A 54 -11.59 4.34 3.14
C PHE A 54 -12.39 4.47 1.85
N ALA A 55 -12.76 5.71 1.47
CA ALA A 55 -13.47 5.97 0.23
C ALA A 55 -12.67 5.56 -1.02
N LEU A 56 -11.33 5.58 -0.95
CA LEU A 56 -10.44 5.21 -2.06
C LEU A 56 -10.08 3.73 -2.12
N LEU A 57 -10.37 2.92 -1.10
CA LEU A 57 -10.06 1.47 -1.10
C LEU A 57 -10.62 0.71 -2.31
N PRO A 58 -11.82 1.00 -2.86
CA PRO A 58 -12.29 0.36 -4.08
C PRO A 58 -11.37 0.57 -5.28
N LEU A 59 -10.72 1.74 -5.39
CA LEU A 59 -9.74 2.00 -6.44
C LEU A 59 -8.46 1.20 -6.23
N ALA A 60 -7.99 1.06 -4.99
CA ALA A 60 -6.87 0.17 -4.69
C ALA A 60 -7.21 -1.28 -5.03
N ALA A 61 -8.38 -1.78 -4.61
CA ALA A 61 -8.84 -3.14 -4.89
C ALA A 61 -9.01 -3.42 -6.39
N ALA A 62 -9.32 -2.41 -7.21
CA ALA A 62 -9.37 -2.54 -8.67
C ALA A 62 -8.00 -2.87 -9.31
N CYS A 63 -6.90 -2.74 -8.58
CA CYS A 63 -5.57 -3.17 -9.01
C CYS A 63 -5.33 -4.68 -8.82
N ALA A 64 -6.21 -5.41 -8.13
CA ALA A 64 -6.01 -6.81 -7.76
C ALA A 64 -5.87 -7.75 -8.98
N ARG A 65 -5.21 -8.89 -8.73
CA ARG A 65 -5.04 -10.00 -9.67
C ARG A 65 -5.30 -11.31 -8.95
N THR A 66 -6.54 -11.73 -8.87
CA THR A 66 -6.96 -12.84 -7.99
C THR A 66 -7.63 -13.99 -8.75
N PRO A 67 -6.93 -14.62 -9.71
CA PRO A 67 -7.53 -15.69 -10.51
C PRO A 67 -7.85 -16.97 -9.71
N LEU A 68 -7.40 -17.12 -8.46
CA LEU A 68 -7.73 -18.27 -7.61
C LEU A 68 -8.96 -17.99 -6.75
N SER A 69 -8.91 -16.94 -5.93
CA SER A 69 -9.96 -16.63 -4.96
C SER A 69 -11.12 -15.84 -5.55
N ASN A 70 -10.87 -15.08 -6.63
CA ASN A 70 -11.77 -14.03 -7.14
C ASN A 70 -12.14 -12.99 -6.08
N PHE A 71 -11.29 -12.81 -5.05
CA PHE A 71 -11.54 -11.93 -3.92
C PHE A 71 -10.57 -10.75 -3.94
N ASN A 72 -11.00 -9.64 -4.52
CA ASN A 72 -10.19 -8.43 -4.65
C ASN A 72 -10.06 -7.71 -3.30
N VAL A 73 -8.83 -7.59 -2.81
CA VAL A 73 -8.48 -6.83 -1.60
C VAL A 73 -7.57 -5.67 -2.00
N GLY A 74 -7.91 -4.48 -1.53
CA GLY A 74 -7.09 -3.28 -1.67
C GLY A 74 -6.52 -2.83 -0.34
N ALA A 75 -5.35 -2.20 -0.39
CA ALA A 75 -4.72 -1.51 0.73
C ALA A 75 -4.16 -0.16 0.27
N ILE A 76 -4.12 0.81 1.18
CA ILE A 76 -3.48 2.11 0.95
C ILE A 76 -2.43 2.31 2.04
N ALA A 77 -1.16 2.31 1.66
CA ALA A 77 -0.05 2.65 2.54
C ALA A 77 0.18 4.17 2.50
N ARG A 78 0.22 4.81 3.66
CA ARG A 78 0.44 6.26 3.78
C ARG A 78 1.87 6.49 4.23
N GLY A 79 2.68 7.02 3.33
CA GLY A 79 4.07 7.34 3.60
C GLY A 79 4.21 8.55 4.50
N VAL A 80 5.35 8.66 5.19
CA VAL A 80 5.67 9.85 5.99
C VAL A 80 5.88 11.10 5.13
N SER A 81 6.10 10.94 3.83
CA SER A 81 6.09 12.05 2.86
C SER A 81 4.70 12.67 2.62
N GLY A 82 3.63 11.99 3.05
CA GLY A 82 2.24 12.33 2.72
C GLY A 82 1.75 11.69 1.41
N THR A 83 2.62 10.99 0.68
CA THR A 83 2.23 10.21 -0.52
C THR A 83 1.50 8.93 -0.11
N TRP A 84 0.44 8.59 -0.85
CA TRP A 84 -0.34 7.38 -0.64
C TRP A 84 -0.12 6.39 -1.76
N TYR A 85 0.14 5.14 -1.41
CA TYR A 85 0.50 4.08 -2.33
C TYR A 85 -0.59 3.02 -2.31
N PHE A 86 -1.21 2.76 -3.46
CA PHE A 86 -2.21 1.71 -3.58
C PHE A 86 -1.50 0.36 -3.75
N GLY A 87 -2.04 -0.66 -3.11
CA GLY A 87 -1.68 -2.05 -3.31
C GLY A 87 -2.91 -2.93 -3.36
N ALA A 88 -2.75 -4.10 -3.98
CA ALA A 88 -3.81 -5.08 -4.11
C ALA A 88 -3.26 -6.50 -4.14
N ASN A 89 -4.07 -7.48 -3.75
CA ASN A 89 -3.60 -8.87 -3.71
C ASN A 89 -3.36 -9.45 -5.11
N MET A 90 -2.37 -10.33 -5.20
CA MET A 90 -1.91 -10.99 -6.42
C MET A 90 -1.76 -12.49 -6.19
N GLU A 91 -2.37 -13.28 -7.06
CA GLU A 91 -2.38 -14.75 -7.01
C GLU A 91 -2.00 -15.30 -8.40
N PHE A 92 -1.38 -16.48 -8.42
CA PHE A 92 -0.75 -17.02 -9.63
C PHE A 92 -1.19 -18.47 -9.88
N ILE A 93 -1.99 -18.69 -10.93
CA ILE A 93 -2.40 -20.04 -11.36
C ILE A 93 -1.17 -20.86 -11.73
N GLY A 94 -1.11 -22.11 -11.25
CA GLY A 94 -0.03 -23.06 -11.54
C GLY A 94 1.20 -22.90 -10.66
N ALA A 95 1.26 -21.84 -9.83
CA ALA A 95 2.24 -21.70 -8.77
C ALA A 95 1.67 -22.19 -7.43
N THR A 96 2.50 -22.14 -6.38
CA THR A 96 2.08 -22.47 -5.01
C THR A 96 1.62 -21.22 -4.26
N MET A 97 0.90 -21.42 -3.16
CA MET A 97 0.39 -20.31 -2.31
C MET A 97 1.49 -19.43 -1.72
N GLN A 98 2.74 -19.92 -1.64
CA GLN A 98 3.89 -19.13 -1.20
C GLN A 98 4.22 -17.96 -2.14
N GLN A 99 3.72 -17.97 -3.38
CA GLN A 99 3.91 -16.88 -4.33
C GLN A 99 2.85 -15.78 -4.20
N THR A 100 1.81 -15.98 -3.39
CA THR A 100 0.74 -14.99 -3.22
C THR A 100 1.28 -13.73 -2.56
N VAL A 101 0.92 -12.57 -3.12
CA VAL A 101 1.20 -11.26 -2.54
C VAL A 101 -0.10 -10.69 -1.98
N HIS A 102 -0.10 -10.35 -0.70
CA HIS A 102 -1.26 -9.73 -0.07
C HIS A 102 -1.36 -8.23 -0.41
N ALA A 103 -2.54 -7.64 -0.26
CA ALA A 103 -2.74 -6.22 -0.57
C ALA A 103 -1.83 -5.32 0.27
N GLU A 104 -1.64 -5.65 1.55
CA GLU A 104 -0.76 -4.94 2.47
C GLU A 104 0.70 -5.01 2.00
N GLN A 105 1.18 -6.21 1.66
CA GLN A 105 2.53 -6.40 1.13
C GLN A 105 2.73 -5.62 -0.18
N SER A 106 1.73 -5.65 -1.07
CA SER A 106 1.76 -4.89 -2.33
C SER A 106 1.87 -3.39 -2.09
N ALA A 107 1.07 -2.81 -1.18
CA ALA A 107 1.07 -1.38 -0.90
C ALA A 107 2.38 -0.93 -0.22
N ILE A 108 2.88 -1.72 0.72
CA ILE A 108 4.14 -1.45 1.44
C ILE A 108 5.32 -1.53 0.47
N SER A 109 5.40 -2.59 -0.34
CA SER A 109 6.47 -2.71 -1.34
C SER A 109 6.39 -1.63 -2.41
N HIS A 110 5.18 -1.19 -2.78
CA HIS A 110 5.02 -0.07 -3.70
C HIS A 110 5.59 1.23 -3.11
N ALA A 111 5.30 1.52 -1.84
CA ALA A 111 5.88 2.67 -1.15
C ALA A 111 7.42 2.58 -1.09
N TRP A 112 7.95 1.42 -0.67
CA TRP A 112 9.39 1.19 -0.54
C TRP A 112 10.13 1.34 -1.87
N LEU A 113 9.66 0.70 -2.94
CA LEU A 113 10.25 0.79 -4.28
C LEU A 113 10.10 2.18 -4.91
N SER A 114 9.17 3.00 -4.41
CA SER A 114 9.02 4.41 -4.80
C SER A 114 9.92 5.36 -3.98
N GLY A 115 10.77 4.82 -3.10
CA GLY A 115 11.70 5.58 -2.27
C GLY A 115 11.10 6.15 -0.98
N GLU A 116 9.90 5.74 -0.59
CA GLU A 116 9.31 6.14 0.69
C GLU A 116 10.16 5.62 1.85
N LYS A 117 10.42 6.47 2.85
CA LYS A 117 11.38 6.17 3.92
C LYS A 117 10.75 5.48 5.12
N ALA A 118 9.46 5.68 5.34
CA ALA A 118 8.70 5.03 6.40
C ALA A 118 7.20 5.15 6.11
N LEU A 119 6.40 4.30 6.75
CA LEU A 119 4.94 4.38 6.69
C LEU A 119 4.38 4.93 8.00
N ALA A 120 3.51 5.92 7.89
CA ALA A 120 2.74 6.44 9.01
C ALA A 120 1.54 5.54 9.33
N ALA A 121 0.88 5.01 8.30
CA ALA A 121 -0.31 4.20 8.45
C ALA A 121 -0.56 3.27 7.26
N ILE A 122 -1.41 2.27 7.45
CA ILE A 122 -2.01 1.47 6.39
C ILE A 122 -3.53 1.39 6.59
N THR A 123 -4.27 1.54 5.50
CA THR A 123 -5.73 1.44 5.47
C THR A 123 -6.15 0.21 4.68
N VAL A 124 -7.04 -0.61 5.24
CA VAL A 124 -7.52 -1.87 4.65
C VAL A 124 -9.00 -2.06 4.99
N ASN A 125 -9.73 -2.86 4.21
CA ASN A 125 -11.14 -3.17 4.49
C ASN A 125 -11.33 -4.29 5.52
N TYR A 126 -10.36 -5.20 5.65
CA TYR A 126 -10.43 -6.36 6.52
C TYR A 126 -9.21 -6.38 7.43
N THR A 127 -9.37 -6.91 8.64
CA THR A 127 -8.26 -7.02 9.59
C THR A 127 -7.12 -7.83 8.97
N PRO A 128 -5.88 -7.31 8.96
CA PRO A 128 -4.74 -8.02 8.38
C PRO A 128 -4.59 -9.41 8.99
N CYS A 129 -4.27 -10.41 8.16
CA CYS A 129 -4.00 -11.77 8.63
C CYS A 129 -2.65 -11.84 9.37
N GLY A 130 -2.38 -12.95 10.07
CA GLY A 130 -1.13 -13.13 10.81
C GLY A 130 0.13 -12.95 9.95
N HIS A 131 0.10 -13.39 8.70
CA HIS A 131 1.18 -13.21 7.73
C HIS A 131 1.47 -11.72 7.45
N CYS A 132 0.45 -10.92 7.16
CA CYS A 132 0.62 -9.48 6.95
C CYS A 132 1.08 -8.75 8.21
N ARG A 133 0.56 -9.14 9.39
CA ARG A 133 0.99 -8.56 10.67
C ARG A 133 2.48 -8.79 10.90
N GLN A 134 2.94 -10.01 10.66
CA GLN A 134 4.35 -10.35 10.79
C GLN A 134 5.19 -9.57 9.78
N PHE A 135 4.78 -9.50 8.51
CA PHE A 135 5.48 -8.73 7.48
C PHE A 135 5.61 -7.23 7.83
N MET A 136 4.57 -6.64 8.43
CA MET A 136 4.63 -5.23 8.87
C MET A 136 5.59 -5.00 10.05
N ASN A 137 5.88 -6.03 10.86
CA ASN A 137 6.79 -5.89 12.01
C ASN A 137 8.27 -5.75 11.58
N GLU A 138 8.56 -5.99 10.29
CA GLU A 138 9.91 -5.89 9.73
C GLU A 138 10.25 -4.45 9.33
N LEU A 139 9.24 -3.59 9.22
CA LEU A 139 9.38 -2.18 8.85
C LEU A 139 10.07 -1.37 9.94
N ASN A 140 10.71 -0.27 9.53
CA ASN A 140 11.27 0.69 10.47
C ASN A 140 10.23 1.44 11.33
N SER A 141 8.97 1.49 10.90
CA SER A 141 7.83 1.91 11.75
C SER A 141 7.43 0.87 12.79
N GLY A 142 7.79 -0.40 12.57
CA GLY A 142 7.58 -1.53 13.48
C GLY A 142 6.18 -1.60 14.08
N LEU A 143 6.13 -1.92 15.37
CA LEU A 143 4.89 -2.06 16.13
C LEU A 143 4.07 -0.76 16.32
N ASP A 144 4.60 0.40 15.90
CA ASP A 144 3.93 1.70 15.99
C ASP A 144 3.13 2.07 14.73
N LEU A 145 3.28 1.31 13.64
CA LEU A 145 2.49 1.50 12.42
C LEU A 145 0.99 1.49 12.73
N ARG A 146 0.27 2.52 12.28
CA ARG A 146 -1.17 2.65 12.48
C ARG A 146 -1.95 1.85 11.43
N ILE A 147 -2.92 1.06 11.88
CA ILE A 147 -3.78 0.24 11.03
C ILE A 147 -5.21 0.76 11.14
N HIS A 148 -5.77 1.17 10.00
CA HIS A 148 -7.10 1.76 9.89
C HIS A 148 -8.07 0.76 9.23
N LEU A 149 -9.19 0.51 9.91
CA LEU A 149 -10.28 -0.36 9.46
C LEU A 149 -11.63 0.37 9.50
N PRO A 150 -12.54 0.14 8.55
CA PRO A 150 -13.85 0.78 8.55
C PRO A 150 -14.63 0.48 9.84
N GLY A 151 -15.24 1.52 10.42
CA GLY A 151 -16.11 1.40 11.61
C GLY A 151 -15.38 1.00 12.90
N ARG A 152 -14.06 1.18 12.95
CA ARG A 152 -13.24 0.90 14.14
C ARG A 152 -12.27 2.05 14.38
N GLU A 153 -11.93 2.25 15.65
CA GLU A 153 -10.79 3.09 16.01
C GLU A 153 -9.51 2.53 15.37
N ALA A 154 -8.63 3.44 14.96
CA ALA A 154 -7.32 3.04 14.48
C ALA A 154 -6.51 2.43 15.64
N HIS A 155 -5.72 1.41 15.35
CA HIS A 155 -4.92 0.69 16.32
C HIS A 155 -3.48 0.56 15.83
N ALA A 156 -2.53 0.45 16.74
CA ALA A 156 -1.13 0.22 16.38
C ALA A 156 -0.93 -1.28 16.07
N LEU A 157 0.11 -1.62 15.30
CA LEU A 157 0.39 -3.02 14.97
C LEU A 157 0.55 -3.90 16.23
N ARG A 158 1.11 -3.38 17.33
CA ARG A 158 1.16 -4.07 18.64
C ARG A 158 -0.18 -4.58 19.15
N ASP A 159 -1.28 -3.90 18.84
CA ASP A 159 -2.62 -4.28 19.30
C ASP A 159 -3.12 -5.53 18.53
N TYR A 160 -2.61 -5.74 17.32
CA TYR A 160 -2.95 -6.89 16.47
C TYR A 160 -1.93 -8.02 16.57
N LEU A 161 -0.72 -7.74 17.04
CA LEU A 161 0.39 -8.67 17.18
C LEU A 161 1.01 -8.53 18.59
N PRO A 162 0.30 -8.99 19.64
CA PRO A 162 0.85 -9.01 20.99
C PRO A 162 2.00 -10.01 21.09
N ASP A 163 2.96 -9.73 21.98
CA ASP A 163 4.15 -10.56 22.19
C ASP A 163 4.86 -10.93 20.87
N ALA A 164 4.96 -9.92 19.98
CA ALA A 164 5.49 -10.10 18.64
C ALA A 164 6.95 -10.55 18.65
N PHE A 165 7.27 -11.46 17.74
CA PHE A 165 8.63 -11.75 17.32
C PHE A 165 8.97 -10.90 16.08
N GLY A 166 10.21 -10.44 15.95
CA GLY A 166 10.67 -9.69 14.78
C GLY A 166 12.18 -9.39 14.79
N PRO A 167 12.64 -8.47 13.93
CA PRO A 167 14.07 -8.20 13.74
C PRO A 167 14.77 -7.72 15.02
N LYS A 168 14.03 -7.06 15.93
CA LYS A 168 14.56 -6.58 17.21
C LYS A 168 14.99 -7.72 18.13
N ASP A 169 14.29 -8.86 18.10
CA ASP A 169 14.64 -10.06 18.86
C ASP A 169 15.89 -10.76 18.32
N LEU A 170 16.19 -10.52 17.03
CA LEU A 170 17.39 -10.98 16.33
C LEU A 170 18.51 -9.91 16.33
N GLU A 171 18.34 -8.85 17.11
CA GLU A 171 19.27 -7.72 17.24
C GLU A 171 19.58 -6.95 15.94
N ILE A 172 18.73 -7.07 14.92
CA ILE A 172 18.87 -6.33 13.66
C ILE A 172 18.63 -4.83 13.89
N LYS A 173 19.52 -3.99 13.34
CA LYS A 173 19.48 -2.52 13.51
C LYS A 173 19.04 -1.76 12.26
N THR A 174 19.26 -2.33 11.08
CA THR A 174 18.79 -1.80 9.81
C THR A 174 17.53 -2.56 9.42
N LEU A 175 16.38 -1.88 9.44
CA LEU A 175 15.06 -2.46 9.24
C LEU A 175 14.61 -2.28 7.78
N LEU A 176 13.49 -2.90 7.42
CA LEU A 176 12.91 -2.71 6.08
C LEU A 176 12.46 -1.25 5.93
N MET A 177 12.73 -0.68 4.74
CA MET A 177 12.59 0.74 4.37
C MET A 177 13.68 1.69 4.90
N ASP A 178 14.60 1.23 5.76
CA ASP A 178 15.81 2.00 6.02
C ASP A 178 16.68 2.08 4.77
N GLU A 179 17.45 3.16 4.66
CA GLU A 179 18.36 3.36 3.55
C GLU A 179 19.48 2.31 3.54
N GLN A 180 19.63 1.62 2.41
CA GLN A 180 20.63 0.60 2.21
C GLN A 180 21.21 0.71 0.80
N ASP A 181 22.53 0.69 0.72
CA ASP A 181 23.30 0.53 -0.51
C ASP A 181 24.40 -0.50 -0.23
N HIS A 182 24.39 -1.59 -0.99
CA HIS A 182 25.34 -2.70 -0.83
C HIS A 182 26.59 -2.55 -1.70
N GLY A 183 26.68 -1.50 -2.53
CA GLY A 183 27.88 -1.14 -3.30
C GLY A 183 28.20 -2.08 -4.47
N TYR A 184 27.22 -2.82 -4.99
CA TYR A 184 27.41 -3.64 -6.19
C TYR A 184 27.55 -2.77 -7.45
N ALA A 185 28.51 -3.12 -8.32
CA ALA A 185 28.75 -2.37 -9.54
C ALA A 185 27.68 -2.63 -10.61
N LEU A 186 27.08 -1.56 -11.15
CA LEU A 186 26.09 -1.63 -12.23
C LEU A 186 26.79 -1.96 -13.56
N THR A 187 26.53 -3.14 -14.10
CA THR A 187 27.14 -3.63 -15.35
C THR A 187 26.09 -4.29 -16.25
N GLY A 188 26.38 -4.41 -17.55
CA GLY A 188 25.48 -5.03 -18.53
C GLY A 188 24.52 -4.03 -19.20
N ASP A 189 23.40 -4.54 -19.73
CA ASP A 189 22.36 -3.73 -20.37
C ASP A 189 21.42 -3.05 -19.36
N ALA A 190 20.44 -2.29 -19.83
CA ALA A 190 19.55 -1.52 -18.97
C ALA A 190 18.74 -2.40 -17.99
N LEU A 191 18.33 -3.60 -18.40
CA LEU A 191 17.59 -4.53 -17.53
C LEU A 191 18.51 -5.11 -16.45
N SER A 192 19.74 -5.47 -16.83
CA SER A 192 20.75 -5.98 -15.90
C SER A 192 21.13 -4.93 -14.87
N GLN A 193 21.36 -3.69 -15.29
CA GLN A 193 21.66 -2.59 -14.38
C GLN A 193 20.50 -2.30 -13.42
N ALA A 194 19.25 -2.30 -13.91
CA ALA A 194 18.08 -2.09 -13.07
C ALA A 194 17.80 -3.21 -12.06
N ALA A 195 18.30 -4.43 -12.31
CA ALA A 195 18.20 -5.55 -11.37
C ALA A 195 19.29 -5.54 -10.29
N ILE A 196 20.40 -4.84 -10.53
CA ILE A 196 21.50 -4.68 -9.55
C ILE A 196 21.27 -3.45 -8.66
N ALA A 197 20.71 -2.38 -9.24
CA ALA A 197 20.37 -1.13 -8.54
C ALA A 197 19.28 -1.34 -7.48
#